data_AF-A0AAE0Z0U0-F1
#
_entry.id   AF-A0AAE0Z0U0-F1
#
_cell.length_a   1.000
_cell.length_b   1.000
_cell.length_c   1.000
_cell.angle_alpha   90.00
_cell.angle_beta   90.00
_cell.angle_gamma   90.00
#
_symmetry.space_group_name_H-M   'P 1'
#
loop_
_entity.id
_entity.type
_entity.pdbx_description
1 polymer ?
#
loop_
_entity_poly.entity_id
_entity_poly.type
_entity_poly.pdbx_seq_one_letter_code
_entity_poly.pdbx_strand_id
1 'polypeptide(L)'
;MEHVLLILSKSRVKKKSWKSLRFQVLLVVQSLIQKLQASGKSGIKELCQPDGVTLDVWKNVFPCILSLSSRWQDSQSQLIIIIDDNMYFRSMRYDYFKLARKYGTGFCQVFFNCSKSEAILRNSKRTEEHQIPEDVIVRMIEKLEPPDSENYTWEHSSVFIDMESHSDLYHQSTIHLLMSSLSNPVEAQSYPDEEEVMKNRFQNSTNLTHQGDLILRKCVAAWMAESKKQGSARYVQGRAKDALKAKELIMKRLKEDPLSFGVSDEWMIELSASDPSSDFYKFISESFFHQICHLPT
;
A
#
# COMPACT_ATOMS: atom_id res chain seq x y z
N MET A 1 28.06 12.12 18.08
CA MET A 1 26.83 11.43 18.49
C MET A 1 26.84 10.06 17.84
N GLU A 2 26.83 8.99 18.63
CA GLU A 2 26.62 7.65 18.08
C GLU A 2 25.12 7.47 17.82
N HIS A 3 24.72 6.95 16.65
CA HIS A 3 23.31 6.68 16.32
C HIS A 3 23.05 5.18 16.35
N VAL A 4 21.88 4.78 16.85
CA VAL A 4 21.49 3.36 16.91
C VAL A 4 20.60 3.04 15.71
N LEU A 5 20.90 1.95 15.00
CA LEU A 5 20.13 1.49 13.85
C LEU A 5 19.24 0.29 14.22
N LEU A 6 17.95 0.38 13.88
CA LEU A 6 17.03 -0.74 13.81
C LEU A 6 16.67 -1.00 12.35
N ILE A 7 17.06 -2.15 11.80
CA ILE A 7 16.74 -2.53 10.42
C ILE A 7 15.58 -3.53 10.46
N LEU A 8 14.48 -3.20 9.78
CA LEU A 8 13.34 -4.08 9.58
C LEU A 8 13.32 -4.52 8.12
N SER A 9 13.68 -5.78 7.87
CA SER A 9 13.65 -6.40 6.55
C SER A 9 12.71 -7.61 6.56
N LYS A 10 12.22 -7.99 5.38
CA LYS A 10 11.35 -9.16 5.23
C LYS A 10 12.16 -10.46 5.30
N SER A 11 11.81 -11.34 6.24
CA SER A 11 12.13 -12.77 6.13
C SER A 11 11.01 -13.50 5.38
N ARG A 12 11.31 -14.67 4.78
CA ARG A 12 10.31 -15.49 4.07
C ARG A 12 9.18 -15.87 5.03
N VAL A 13 7.98 -15.35 4.81
CA VAL A 13 6.75 -15.76 5.50
C VAL A 13 5.93 -16.63 4.54
N LYS A 14 5.45 -17.80 5.00
CA LYS A 14 4.54 -18.66 4.23
C LYS A 14 3.27 -17.88 3.84
N LYS A 15 2.93 -17.84 2.54
CA LYS A 15 1.65 -17.38 1.92
C LYS A 15 0.84 -16.35 2.75
N LYS A 16 1.45 -15.30 3.29
CA LYS A 16 0.73 -14.11 3.77
C LYS A 16 0.80 -13.05 2.67
N SER A 17 -0.30 -12.34 2.43
CA SER A 17 -0.30 -11.20 1.50
C SER A 17 0.75 -10.20 1.99
N TRP A 18 1.76 -9.91 1.17
CA TRP A 18 2.86 -8.99 1.50
C TRP A 18 2.34 -7.61 1.92
N LYS A 19 1.13 -7.24 1.46
CA LYS A 19 0.40 -6.02 1.87
C LYS A 19 0.12 -6.03 3.36
N SER A 20 -0.43 -7.14 3.86
CA SER A 20 -0.71 -7.34 5.29
C SER A 20 0.58 -7.28 6.12
N LEU A 21 1.69 -7.86 5.64
CA LEU A 21 2.96 -7.80 6.35
C LEU A 21 3.48 -6.36 6.46
N ARG A 22 3.44 -5.58 5.37
CA ARG A 22 3.84 -4.16 5.37
C ARG A 22 3.01 -3.35 6.34
N PHE A 23 1.70 -3.54 6.34
CA PHE A 23 0.80 -2.86 7.26
C PHE A 23 1.11 -3.21 8.72
N GLN A 24 1.39 -4.48 9.03
CA GLN A 24 1.79 -4.89 10.38
C GLN A 24 3.13 -4.27 10.81
N VAL A 25 4.11 -4.18 9.91
CA VAL A 25 5.38 -3.47 10.20
C VAL A 25 5.13 -2.00 10.49
N LEU A 26 4.29 -1.32 9.70
CA LEU A 26 3.90 0.06 9.94
C LEU A 26 3.29 0.25 11.33
N LEU A 27 2.39 -0.64 11.77
CA LEU A 27 1.80 -0.63 13.11
C LEU A 27 2.83 -0.83 14.23
N VAL A 28 3.81 -1.71 14.03
CA VAL A 28 4.91 -1.90 14.99
C VAL A 28 5.75 -0.64 15.09
N VAL A 29 6.13 -0.02 13.97
CA VAL A 29 6.90 1.23 13.95
C VAL A 29 6.11 2.34 14.64
N GLN A 30 4.81 2.46 14.36
CA GLN A 30 3.94 3.42 15.03
C GLN A 30 3.92 3.23 16.55
N SER A 31 3.69 2.00 17.03
CA SER A 31 3.66 1.70 18.47
C SER A 31 5.00 1.99 19.13
N LEU A 32 6.11 1.65 18.47
CA LEU A 32 7.45 1.96 18.96
C LEU A 32 7.66 3.48 19.11
N ILE A 33 7.32 4.28 18.09
CA ILE A 33 7.44 5.75 18.16
C ILE A 33 6.61 6.30 19.33
N GLN A 34 5.35 5.86 19.46
CA GLN A 34 4.46 6.31 20.54
C GLN A 34 5.04 6.01 21.93
N LYS A 35 5.56 4.79 22.14
CA LYS A 35 6.16 4.39 23.42
C LYS A 35 7.44 5.17 23.71
N LEU A 36 8.28 5.38 22.69
CA LEU A 36 9.50 6.18 22.84
C LEU A 36 9.20 7.64 23.16
N GLN A 37 8.14 8.22 22.61
CA GLN A 37 7.74 9.59 22.93
C GLN A 37 7.13 9.72 24.32
N ALA A 38 6.35 8.73 24.76
CA ALA A 38 5.70 8.75 26.07
C ALA A 38 6.68 8.52 27.23
N SER A 39 7.56 7.52 27.09
CA SER A 39 8.38 7.01 28.20
C SER A 39 9.88 7.09 27.90
N GLY A 40 10.30 7.75 26.82
CA GLY A 40 11.69 7.73 26.37
C GLY A 40 12.16 6.29 26.09
N LYS A 41 13.41 5.99 26.40
CA LYS A 41 14.00 4.66 26.18
C LYS A 41 13.36 3.54 27.00
N SER A 42 12.75 3.84 28.15
CA SER A 42 12.06 2.79 28.95
C SER A 42 10.82 2.26 28.22
N GLY A 43 10.26 3.06 27.29
CA GLY A 43 9.14 2.68 26.45
C GLY A 43 9.38 1.40 25.64
N ILE A 44 10.65 1.04 25.36
CA ILE A 44 10.99 -0.24 24.70
C ILE A 44 10.56 -1.44 25.55
N LYS A 45 10.75 -1.37 26.88
CA LYS A 45 10.36 -2.44 27.82
C LYS A 45 8.86 -2.51 28.03
N GLU A 46 8.16 -1.41 27.82
CA GLU A 46 6.71 -1.26 27.94
C GLU A 46 5.97 -1.60 26.63
N LEU A 47 6.71 -1.89 25.56
CA LEU A 47 6.14 -2.18 24.25
C LEU A 47 5.45 -3.54 24.25
N CYS A 48 4.16 -3.55 23.94
CA CYS A 48 3.37 -4.75 23.74
C CYS A 48 3.04 -4.93 22.25
N GLN A 49 2.54 -6.12 21.90
CA GLN A 49 2.05 -6.42 20.57
C GLN A 49 0.92 -5.44 20.19
N PRO A 50 1.05 -4.67 19.10
CA PRO A 50 0.00 -3.75 18.67
C PRO A 50 -1.22 -4.50 18.13
N ASP A 51 -2.41 -3.88 18.27
CA ASP A 51 -3.63 -4.37 17.63
C ASP A 51 -3.44 -4.48 16.11
N GLY A 52 -3.91 -5.58 15.52
CA GLY A 52 -3.76 -5.86 14.08
C GLY A 52 -2.41 -6.46 13.68
N VAL A 53 -1.43 -6.55 14.60
CA VAL A 53 -0.18 -7.30 14.38
C VAL A 53 -0.37 -8.75 14.79
N THR A 54 -0.03 -9.70 13.92
CA THR A 54 -0.11 -11.13 14.22
C THR A 54 1.02 -11.58 15.13
N LEU A 55 0.78 -12.62 15.93
CA LEU A 55 1.77 -13.14 16.88
C LEU A 55 3.07 -13.58 16.19
N ASP A 56 2.98 -14.12 14.97
CA ASP A 56 4.17 -14.53 14.19
C ASP A 56 5.06 -13.34 13.83
N VAL A 57 4.45 -12.24 13.34
CA VAL A 57 5.19 -11.03 12.99
C VAL A 57 5.79 -10.41 14.24
N TRP A 58 5.02 -10.35 15.32
CA TRP A 58 5.49 -9.84 16.59
C TRP A 58 6.69 -10.61 17.13
N LYS A 59 6.64 -11.95 17.15
CA LYS A 59 7.75 -12.81 17.59
C LYS A 59 9.02 -12.63 16.76
N ASN A 60 8.90 -12.25 15.49
CA ASN A 60 10.06 -11.99 14.62
C ASN A 60 10.67 -10.61 14.86
N VAL A 61 9.86 -9.58 15.12
CA VAL A 61 10.32 -8.18 15.20
C VAL A 61 10.69 -7.77 16.62
N PHE A 62 9.91 -8.20 17.62
CA PHE A 62 10.07 -7.76 19.01
C PHE A 62 11.46 -8.05 19.60
N PRO A 63 12.09 -9.23 19.37
CA PRO A 63 13.44 -9.48 19.89
C PRO A 63 14.47 -8.47 19.37
N CYS A 64 14.37 -8.07 18.09
CA CYS A 64 15.23 -7.06 17.50
C CYS A 64 15.04 -5.70 18.18
N ILE A 65 13.79 -5.29 18.44
CA ILE A 65 13.47 -4.05 19.16
C ILE A 65 13.98 -4.11 20.60
N LEU A 66 13.75 -5.23 21.30
CA LEU A 66 14.17 -5.38 22.69
C LEU A 66 15.71 -5.30 22.82
N SER A 67 16.44 -5.83 21.85
CA SER A 67 17.91 -5.72 21.79
C SER A 67 18.43 -4.28 21.73
N LEU A 68 17.59 -3.31 21.33
CA LEU A 68 17.95 -1.90 21.38
C LEU A 68 18.15 -1.42 22.82
N SER A 69 17.44 -1.99 23.80
CA SER A 69 17.57 -1.59 25.21
C SER A 69 18.99 -1.77 25.74
N SER A 70 19.71 -2.79 25.27
CA SER A 70 21.11 -3.03 25.67
C SER A 70 22.10 -2.22 24.84
N ARG A 71 21.78 -1.91 23.59
CA ARG A 71 22.66 -1.20 22.64
C ARG A 71 22.54 0.33 22.72
N TRP A 72 21.38 0.85 23.14
CA TRP A 72 21.09 2.28 23.14
C TRP A 72 21.29 2.91 24.52
N GLN A 73 22.54 2.89 25.01
CA GLN A 73 22.87 3.34 26.36
C GLN A 73 23.04 4.86 26.45
N ASP A 74 23.77 5.47 25.51
CA ASP A 74 24.06 6.91 25.51
C ASP A 74 22.78 7.76 25.34
N SER A 75 22.50 8.63 26.32
CA SER A 75 21.32 9.48 26.37
C SER A 75 21.27 10.53 25.26
N GLN A 76 22.41 10.84 24.63
CA GLN A 76 22.49 11.78 23.51
C GLN A 76 22.28 11.10 22.14
N SER A 77 22.34 9.78 22.07
CA SER A 77 22.12 9.03 20.83
C SER A 77 20.67 9.09 20.37
N GLN A 78 20.47 9.32 19.06
CA GLN A 78 19.16 9.19 18.41
C GLN A 78 18.98 7.80 17.80
N LEU A 79 17.73 7.34 17.70
CA LEU A 79 17.35 6.08 17.03
C LEU A 79 16.99 6.37 15.57
N ILE A 80 17.58 5.61 14.66
CA ILE A 80 17.18 5.58 13.25
C ILE A 80 16.53 4.22 12.97
N ILE A 81 15.32 4.25 12.43
CA ILE A 81 14.60 3.05 11.99
C ILE A 81 14.74 2.97 10.47
N ILE A 82 15.38 1.90 9.99
CA ILE A 82 15.55 1.62 8.56
C ILE A 82 14.50 0.58 8.16
N ILE A 83 13.65 0.96 7.22
CA ILE A 83 12.68 0.07 6.60
C ILE A 83 13.27 -0.43 5.29
N ASP A 84 13.78 -1.66 5.30
CA ASP A 84 14.35 -2.30 4.12
C ASP A 84 13.26 -3.04 3.34
N ASP A 85 12.72 -2.35 2.34
CA ASP A 85 11.70 -2.85 1.43
C ASP A 85 11.88 -2.24 0.04
N ASN A 86 11.33 -2.89 -0.99
CA ASN A 86 11.39 -2.37 -2.34
C ASN A 86 10.57 -1.08 -2.56
N MET A 87 9.68 -0.75 -1.61
CA MET A 87 8.78 0.40 -1.64
C MET A 87 8.18 0.68 -3.03
N TYR A 88 7.61 -0.40 -3.59
CA TYR A 88 7.25 -0.50 -5.00
C TYR A 88 6.36 0.62 -5.55
N PHE A 89 5.36 1.01 -4.76
CA PHE A 89 4.48 2.13 -5.06
C PHE A 89 4.78 3.29 -4.11
N ARG A 90 4.63 4.51 -4.61
CA ARG A 90 4.77 5.76 -3.87
C ARG A 90 3.87 5.82 -2.63
N SER A 91 2.66 5.27 -2.72
CA SER A 91 1.73 5.16 -1.59
C SER A 91 2.32 4.39 -0.40
N MET A 92 3.21 3.41 -0.65
CA MET A 92 3.87 2.65 0.43
C MET A 92 4.84 3.53 1.22
N ARG A 93 5.54 4.45 0.55
CA ARG A 93 6.46 5.41 1.20
C ARG A 93 5.68 6.50 1.91
N TYR A 94 4.57 6.94 1.31
CA TYR A 94 3.70 7.95 1.89
C TYR A 94 3.11 7.54 3.24
N ASP A 95 2.85 6.25 3.47
CA ASP A 95 2.40 5.76 4.78
C ASP A 95 3.41 6.04 5.90
N TYR A 96 4.71 5.89 5.62
CA TYR A 96 5.78 6.23 6.57
C TYR A 96 6.00 7.74 6.69
N PHE A 97 5.87 8.49 5.60
CA PHE A 97 5.89 9.96 5.66
C PHE A 97 4.77 10.51 6.56
N LYS A 98 3.54 10.02 6.40
CA LYS A 98 2.41 10.39 7.27
C LYS A 98 2.68 10.04 8.73
N LEU A 99 3.31 8.90 8.98
CA LEU A 99 3.69 8.49 10.33
C LEU A 99 4.70 9.47 10.93
N ALA A 100 5.73 9.83 10.16
CA ALA A 100 6.74 10.79 10.57
C ALA A 100 6.13 12.16 10.85
N ARG A 101 5.26 12.66 9.97
CA ARG A 101 4.51 13.91 10.15
C ARG A 101 3.64 13.88 11.40
N LYS A 102 2.90 12.80 11.60
CA LYS A 102 1.97 12.65 12.75
C LYS A 102 2.69 12.74 14.09
N TYR A 103 3.90 12.20 14.16
CA TYR A 103 4.69 12.16 15.40
C TYR A 103 5.83 13.18 15.42
N GLY A 104 5.95 14.05 14.42
CA GLY A 104 7.05 15.02 14.34
C GLY A 104 8.42 14.35 14.38
N THR A 105 8.64 13.29 13.58
CA THR A 105 9.94 12.64 13.42
C THR A 105 10.56 12.96 12.06
N GLY A 106 11.87 12.77 11.93
CA GLY A 106 12.55 12.84 10.63
C GLY A 106 12.07 11.77 9.65
N PHE A 107 12.12 12.08 8.35
CA PHE A 107 11.83 11.14 7.27
C PHE A 107 12.76 11.39 6.09
N CYS A 108 13.30 10.32 5.53
CA CYS A 108 14.06 10.37 4.28
C CYS A 108 14.02 9.05 3.53
N GLN A 109 14.43 9.09 2.27
CA GLN A 109 14.39 7.98 1.33
C GLN A 109 15.76 7.80 0.69
N VAL A 110 16.22 6.56 0.64
CA VAL A 110 17.43 6.18 -0.12
C VAL A 110 16.99 5.25 -1.23
N PHE A 111 17.07 5.72 -2.47
CA PHE A 111 16.67 4.95 -3.64
C PHE A 111 17.90 4.37 -4.33
N PHE A 112 17.97 3.04 -4.39
CA PHE A 112 19.04 2.32 -5.08
C PHE A 112 18.62 2.06 -6.52
N ASN A 113 19.11 2.90 -7.43
CA ASN A 113 18.89 2.75 -8.86
C ASN A 113 19.79 1.65 -9.43
N CYS A 114 19.24 0.81 -10.30
CA CYS A 114 19.93 -0.34 -10.88
C CYS A 114 19.35 -0.66 -12.26
N SER A 115 20.20 -0.90 -13.27
CA SER A 115 19.73 -1.33 -14.58
C SER A 115 19.05 -2.71 -14.52
N LYS A 116 18.18 -2.95 -15.51
CA LYS A 116 17.51 -4.24 -15.71
C LYS A 116 18.52 -5.39 -15.83
N SER A 117 19.58 -5.20 -16.62
CA SER A 117 20.64 -6.20 -16.81
C SER A 117 21.32 -6.57 -15.50
N GLU A 118 21.64 -5.57 -14.68
CA GLU A 118 22.32 -5.80 -13.41
C GLU A 118 21.38 -6.43 -12.37
N ALA A 119 20.11 -6.03 -12.32
CA ALA A 119 19.11 -6.66 -11.46
C ALA A 119 18.94 -8.16 -11.78
N ILE A 120 18.90 -8.53 -13.05
CA ILE A 120 18.82 -9.93 -13.51
C ILE A 120 20.09 -10.70 -13.15
N LEU A 121 21.27 -10.11 -13.41
CA LEU A 121 22.56 -10.72 -13.07
C LEU A 121 22.73 -10.93 -11.56
N ARG A 122 22.32 -9.98 -10.73
CA ARG A 122 22.36 -10.14 -9.27
C ARG A 122 21.36 -11.18 -8.79
N ASN A 123 20.19 -11.24 -9.40
CA ASN A 123 19.19 -12.25 -9.07
C ASN A 123 19.69 -13.67 -9.38
N SER A 124 20.35 -13.91 -10.51
CA SER A 124 20.88 -15.24 -10.86
C SER A 124 22.01 -15.72 -9.94
N LYS A 125 22.65 -14.80 -9.21
CA LYS A 125 23.68 -15.11 -8.20
C LYS A 125 23.10 -15.41 -6.81
N ARG A 126 21.80 -15.23 -6.59
CA ARG A 126 21.15 -15.58 -5.32
C ARG A 126 20.99 -17.10 -5.22
N THR A 127 20.87 -17.62 -4.00
CA THR A 127 20.47 -19.01 -3.78
C THR A 127 19.11 -19.27 -4.44
N GLU A 128 18.86 -20.48 -4.93
CA GLU A 128 17.62 -20.82 -5.67
C GLU A 128 16.34 -20.39 -4.92
N GLU A 129 16.37 -20.48 -3.59
CA GLU A 129 15.28 -20.02 -2.73
C GLU A 129 15.04 -18.49 -2.75
N HIS A 130 16.04 -17.68 -3.06
CA HIS A 130 15.92 -16.23 -3.12
C HIS A 130 15.83 -15.69 -4.55
N GLN A 131 15.95 -16.56 -5.55
CA GLN A 131 15.71 -16.19 -6.94
C GLN A 131 14.22 -15.99 -7.20
N ILE A 132 13.92 -14.97 -7.99
CA ILE A 132 12.59 -14.78 -8.59
C ILE A 132 12.69 -14.92 -10.11
N PRO A 133 11.60 -15.30 -10.81
CA PRO A 133 11.59 -15.37 -12.26
C PRO A 133 11.97 -14.04 -12.92
N GLU A 134 12.68 -14.10 -14.03
CA GLU A 134 13.17 -12.91 -14.74
C GLU A 134 12.01 -12.00 -15.20
N ASP A 135 10.92 -12.59 -15.70
CA ASP A 135 9.74 -11.86 -16.12
C ASP A 135 9.09 -11.06 -14.98
N VAL A 136 9.23 -11.51 -13.73
CA VAL A 136 8.80 -10.75 -12.55
C VAL A 136 9.68 -9.52 -12.36
N ILE A 137 11.01 -9.65 -12.51
CA ILE A 137 11.94 -8.51 -12.39
C ILE A 137 11.64 -7.46 -13.45
N VAL A 138 11.46 -7.88 -14.71
CA VAL A 138 11.14 -6.97 -15.82
C VAL A 138 9.85 -6.20 -15.53
N ARG A 139 8.76 -6.91 -15.19
CA ARG A 139 7.49 -6.27 -14.83
C ARG A 139 7.60 -5.35 -13.62
N MET A 140 8.45 -5.71 -12.65
CA MET A 140 8.66 -4.90 -11.46
C MET A 140 9.35 -3.59 -11.80
N ILE A 141 10.38 -3.61 -12.64
CA ILE A 141 11.12 -2.40 -13.06
C ILE A 141 10.19 -1.45 -13.84
N GLU A 142 9.36 -1.98 -14.74
CA GLU A 142 8.45 -1.16 -15.56
C GLU A 142 7.39 -0.39 -14.77
N LYS A 143 7.05 -0.88 -13.57
CA LYS A 143 5.95 -0.38 -12.74
C LYS A 143 6.43 0.20 -11.40
N LEU A 144 7.73 0.14 -11.13
CA LEU A 144 8.32 0.74 -9.94
C LEU A 144 8.17 2.26 -10.02
N GLU A 145 7.62 2.87 -8.98
CA GLU A 145 7.47 4.32 -8.90
C GLU A 145 8.66 4.90 -8.12
N PRO A 146 9.73 5.43 -8.76
CA PRO A 146 10.83 6.06 -8.03
C PRO A 146 10.35 7.30 -7.25
N PRO A 147 11.10 7.78 -6.24
CA PRO A 147 10.82 9.06 -5.61
C PRO A 147 10.79 10.21 -6.64
N ASP A 148 9.85 11.12 -6.52
CA ASP A 148 9.67 12.22 -7.45
C ASP A 148 9.40 13.52 -6.69
N SER A 149 10.50 14.16 -6.29
CA SER A 149 10.49 15.43 -5.56
C SER A 149 10.01 16.62 -6.38
N GLU A 150 9.99 16.51 -7.72
CA GLU A 150 9.51 17.58 -8.58
C GLU A 150 7.99 17.69 -8.51
N ASN A 151 7.29 16.55 -8.56
CA ASN A 151 5.84 16.50 -8.49
C ASN A 151 5.29 16.34 -7.06
N TYR A 152 6.10 15.82 -6.13
CA TYR A 152 5.67 15.54 -4.76
C TYR A 152 6.67 16.10 -3.74
N THR A 153 6.32 17.27 -3.19
CA THR A 153 7.17 17.99 -2.23
C THR A 153 7.53 17.18 -0.98
N TRP A 154 6.69 16.24 -0.56
CA TRP A 154 6.98 15.36 0.58
C TRP A 154 8.10 14.33 0.31
N GLU A 155 8.47 14.11 -0.96
CA GLU A 155 9.59 13.26 -1.35
C GLU A 155 10.92 14.02 -1.49
N HIS A 156 11.00 15.31 -1.12
CA HIS A 156 12.22 16.13 -1.26
C HIS A 156 13.45 15.54 -0.52
N SER A 157 13.24 14.88 0.62
CA SER A 157 14.31 14.21 1.38
C SER A 157 14.65 12.85 0.78
N SER A 158 15.09 12.82 -0.47
CA SER A 158 15.47 11.60 -1.19
C SER A 158 16.89 11.70 -1.75
N VAL A 159 17.65 10.60 -1.68
CA VAL A 159 18.93 10.45 -2.40
C VAL A 159 18.86 9.27 -3.37
N PHE A 160 19.40 9.46 -4.56
CA PHE A 160 19.53 8.43 -5.57
C PHE A 160 20.95 7.89 -5.58
N ILE A 161 21.09 6.58 -5.39
CA ILE A 161 22.36 5.87 -5.45
C ILE A 161 22.34 5.02 -6.70
N ASP A 162 23.21 5.35 -7.66
CA ASP A 162 23.42 4.50 -8.82
C ASP A 162 24.30 3.32 -8.42
N MET A 163 23.73 2.11 -8.45
CA MET A 163 24.40 0.89 -8.04
C MET A 163 25.48 0.40 -9.02
N GLU A 164 25.60 1.05 -10.18
CA GLU A 164 26.66 0.79 -11.17
C GLU A 164 27.85 1.74 -11.00
N SER A 165 27.66 2.83 -10.25
CA SER A 165 28.69 3.81 -9.96
C SER A 165 29.32 3.55 -8.59
N HIS A 166 30.63 3.34 -8.56
CA HIS A 166 31.39 3.14 -7.32
C HIS A 166 31.94 4.48 -6.80
N SER A 167 31.04 5.37 -6.36
CA SER A 167 31.41 6.69 -5.86
C SER A 167 31.22 6.83 -4.35
N ASP A 168 32.29 7.20 -3.64
CA ASP A 168 32.25 7.53 -2.21
C ASP A 168 31.31 8.72 -1.90
N LEU A 169 30.98 9.53 -2.90
CA LEU A 169 30.03 10.64 -2.76
C LEU A 169 28.62 10.16 -2.36
N TYR A 170 28.23 8.93 -2.71
CA TYR A 170 26.93 8.38 -2.29
C TYR A 170 26.88 8.11 -0.79
N HIS A 171 27.97 7.63 -0.21
CA HIS A 171 28.06 7.45 1.24
C HIS A 171 27.93 8.78 1.97
N GLN A 172 28.66 9.81 1.52
CA GLN A 172 28.59 11.14 2.10
C GLN A 172 27.20 11.76 1.96
N SER A 173 26.57 11.67 0.78
CA SER A 173 25.23 12.20 0.53
C SER A 173 24.17 11.49 1.38
N THR A 174 24.31 10.18 1.57
CA THR A 174 23.40 9.39 2.42
C THR A 174 23.53 9.80 3.89
N ILE A 175 24.76 9.92 4.39
CA ILE A 175 25.00 10.39 5.77
C ILE A 175 24.45 11.81 5.95
N HIS A 176 24.71 12.70 4.99
CA HIS A 176 24.19 14.07 5.04
C HIS A 176 22.66 14.11 5.08
N LEU A 177 21.99 13.32 4.25
CA LEU A 177 20.53 13.20 4.23
C LEU A 177 19.98 12.71 5.58
N LEU A 178 20.61 11.68 6.17
CA LEU A 178 20.21 11.14 7.47
C LEU A 178 20.34 12.20 8.57
N MET A 179 21.47 12.91 8.62
CA MET A 179 21.71 13.96 9.63
C MET A 179 20.77 15.16 9.46
N SER A 180 20.50 15.56 8.21
CA SER A 180 19.54 16.62 7.90
C SER A 180 18.13 16.23 8.37
N SER A 181 17.70 15.00 8.09
CA SER A 181 16.36 14.52 8.45
C SER A 181 16.18 14.36 9.96
N LEU A 182 17.24 13.98 10.68
CA LEU A 182 17.23 13.95 12.15
C LEU A 182 17.12 15.33 12.78
N SER A 183 17.67 16.34 12.12
CA SER A 183 17.67 17.73 12.60
C SER A 183 16.42 18.51 12.18
N ASN A 184 15.73 18.05 11.13
CA ASN A 184 14.55 18.69 10.56
C ASN A 184 13.36 17.70 10.53
N PRO A 185 12.65 17.52 11.65
CA PRO A 185 11.47 16.67 11.70
C PRO A 185 10.36 17.15 10.77
N VAL A 186 9.52 16.23 10.29
CA VAL A 186 8.39 16.59 9.43
C VAL A 186 7.34 17.31 10.26
N GLU A 187 7.08 18.58 9.98
CA GLU A 187 6.08 19.36 10.71
C GLU A 187 4.65 18.98 10.30
N ALA A 188 3.73 18.94 11.27
CA ALA A 188 2.33 18.61 11.01
C ALA A 188 1.62 19.64 10.11
N GLN A 189 2.05 20.90 10.14
CA GLN A 189 1.42 22.02 9.42
C GLN A 189 2.09 22.35 8.07
N SER A 190 3.26 21.77 7.77
CA SER A 190 4.09 22.17 6.62
C SER A 190 3.68 21.54 5.29
N TYR A 191 2.68 20.67 5.28
CA TYR A 191 2.17 20.00 4.08
C TYR A 191 0.64 20.08 4.07
N PRO A 192 0.01 20.54 2.98
CA PRO A 192 -1.45 20.66 2.91
C PRO A 192 -2.10 19.33 3.30
N ASP A 193 -2.83 19.34 4.41
CA ASP A 193 -3.22 18.13 5.14
C ASP A 193 -4.36 17.34 4.46
N GLU A 194 -4.94 17.85 3.37
CA GLU A 194 -6.21 17.35 2.82
C GLU A 194 -6.22 17.03 1.31
N GLU A 195 -5.41 17.66 0.47
CA GLU A 195 -5.57 17.54 -1.00
C GLU A 195 -5.21 16.15 -1.57
N GLU A 196 -4.20 15.46 -1.03
CA GLU A 196 -3.74 14.17 -1.59
C GLU A 196 -4.46 12.93 -0.99
N VAL A 197 -4.95 13.05 0.25
CA VAL A 197 -5.83 12.04 0.89
C VAL A 197 -7.24 12.11 0.30
N MET A 198 -7.76 13.31 0.00
CA MET A 198 -8.99 13.48 -0.77
C MET A 198 -8.81 13.05 -2.22
N LYS A 199 -7.71 13.40 -2.93
CA LYS A 199 -7.50 12.93 -4.31
C LYS A 199 -7.45 11.41 -4.40
N ASN A 200 -6.72 10.71 -3.52
CA ASN A 200 -6.61 9.25 -3.60
C ASN A 200 -7.88 8.51 -3.17
N ARG A 201 -8.61 8.97 -2.14
CA ARG A 201 -9.92 8.37 -1.79
C ARG A 201 -11.00 8.72 -2.81
N PHE A 202 -11.01 9.93 -3.35
CA PHE A 202 -11.96 10.37 -4.37
C PHE A 202 -11.68 9.72 -5.72
N GLN A 203 -10.42 9.60 -6.15
CA GLN A 203 -10.06 8.92 -7.40
C GLN A 203 -10.30 7.41 -7.31
N ASN A 204 -10.01 6.77 -6.17
CA ASN A 204 -10.26 5.33 -6.01
C ASN A 204 -11.77 5.03 -5.89
N SER A 205 -12.53 5.85 -5.14
CA SER A 205 -14.00 5.73 -5.09
C SER A 205 -14.69 6.10 -6.40
N THR A 206 -14.19 7.11 -7.13
CA THR A 206 -14.72 7.52 -8.44
C THR A 206 -14.38 6.49 -9.51
N ASN A 207 -13.16 5.93 -9.52
CA ASN A 207 -12.78 4.84 -10.43
C ASN A 207 -13.60 3.57 -10.13
N LEU A 208 -13.72 3.16 -8.86
CA LEU A 208 -14.54 2.02 -8.45
C LEU A 208 -16.02 2.18 -8.79
N THR A 209 -16.60 3.35 -8.50
CA THR A 209 -17.99 3.66 -8.82
C THR A 209 -18.21 3.73 -10.33
N HIS A 210 -17.27 4.32 -11.08
CA HIS A 210 -17.35 4.45 -12.53
C HIS A 210 -17.23 3.09 -13.23
N GLN A 211 -16.24 2.28 -12.86
CA GLN A 211 -16.06 0.94 -13.42
C GLN A 211 -17.25 0.03 -13.06
N GLY A 212 -17.73 0.10 -11.81
CA GLY A 212 -18.94 -0.60 -11.37
C GLY A 212 -20.17 -0.22 -12.20
N ASP A 213 -20.40 1.09 -12.44
CA ASP A 213 -21.52 1.55 -13.28
C ASP A 213 -21.39 1.07 -14.73
N LEU A 214 -20.18 1.10 -15.31
CA LEU A 214 -19.94 0.61 -16.67
C LEU A 214 -20.24 -0.90 -16.80
N ILE A 215 -19.80 -1.71 -15.83
CA ILE A 215 -20.09 -3.15 -15.80
C ILE A 215 -21.60 -3.38 -15.68
N LEU A 216 -22.26 -2.69 -14.74
CA LEU A 216 -23.71 -2.82 -14.54
C LEU A 216 -24.50 -2.42 -15.78
N ARG A 217 -24.10 -1.37 -16.52
CA ARG A 217 -24.75 -1.01 -17.81
C ARG A 217 -24.66 -2.15 -18.82
N LYS A 218 -23.51 -2.85 -18.89
CA LYS A 218 -23.35 -4.02 -19.76
C LYS A 218 -24.24 -5.17 -19.33
N CYS A 219 -24.32 -5.46 -18.02
CA CYS A 219 -25.20 -6.48 -17.49
C CYS A 219 -26.69 -6.18 -17.76
N VAL A 220 -27.12 -4.92 -17.54
CA VAL A 220 -28.48 -4.46 -17.87
C VAL A 220 -28.75 -4.59 -19.37
N ALA A 221 -27.82 -4.19 -20.23
CA ALA A 221 -27.99 -4.30 -21.68
C ALA A 221 -28.15 -5.76 -22.12
N ALA A 222 -27.31 -6.67 -21.60
CA ALA A 222 -27.40 -8.11 -21.87
C ALA A 222 -28.74 -8.69 -21.39
N TRP A 223 -29.16 -8.33 -20.17
CA TRP A 223 -30.41 -8.75 -19.59
C TRP A 223 -31.64 -8.28 -20.37
N MET A 224 -31.63 -7.02 -20.83
CA MET A 224 -32.71 -6.45 -21.62
C MET A 224 -32.76 -7.05 -23.03
N ALA A 225 -31.61 -7.35 -23.63
CA ALA A 225 -31.53 -8.04 -24.92
C ALA A 225 -32.16 -9.44 -24.84
N GLU A 226 -31.91 -10.15 -23.75
CA GLU A 226 -32.49 -11.49 -23.53
C GLU A 226 -33.99 -11.42 -23.21
N SER A 227 -34.40 -10.49 -22.34
CA SER A 227 -35.82 -10.31 -21.98
C SER A 227 -36.70 -9.92 -23.18
N LYS A 228 -36.15 -9.19 -24.16
CA LYS A 228 -36.85 -8.84 -25.41
C LYS A 228 -37.13 -10.05 -26.31
N LYS A 229 -36.35 -11.13 -26.21
CA LYS A 229 -36.59 -12.36 -26.98
C LYS A 229 -37.71 -13.21 -26.38
N GLN A 230 -37.99 -13.03 -25.09
CA GLN A 230 -38.76 -13.99 -24.29
C GLN A 230 -40.20 -13.57 -23.97
N GLY A 231 -40.63 -12.32 -24.24
CA GLY A 231 -41.95 -11.92 -23.75
C GLY A 231 -42.56 -10.64 -24.32
N SER A 232 -43.77 -10.37 -23.82
CA SER A 232 -44.61 -9.23 -24.18
C SER A 232 -44.05 -7.90 -23.64
N ALA A 233 -44.54 -6.77 -24.18
CA ALA A 233 -44.10 -5.44 -23.74
C ALA A 233 -44.22 -5.22 -22.21
N ARG A 234 -45.26 -5.78 -21.58
CA ARG A 234 -45.49 -5.70 -20.14
C ARG A 234 -44.45 -6.50 -19.33
N TYR A 235 -44.04 -7.65 -19.85
CA TYR A 235 -42.96 -8.47 -19.27
C TYR A 235 -41.62 -7.73 -19.33
N VAL A 236 -41.28 -7.18 -20.50
CA VAL A 236 -40.03 -6.41 -20.70
C VAL A 236 -39.99 -5.19 -19.78
N GLN A 237 -41.12 -4.53 -19.55
CA GLN A 237 -41.21 -3.38 -18.65
C GLN A 237 -40.97 -3.75 -17.17
N GLY A 238 -41.46 -4.90 -16.71
CA GLY A 238 -41.19 -5.40 -15.35
C GLY A 238 -39.70 -5.67 -15.14
N ARG A 239 -39.09 -6.38 -16.11
CA ARG A 239 -37.66 -6.73 -16.08
C ARG A 239 -36.75 -5.52 -16.11
N ALA A 240 -37.15 -4.45 -16.80
CA ALA A 240 -36.43 -3.18 -16.80
C ALA A 240 -36.42 -2.53 -15.39
N LYS A 241 -37.55 -2.60 -14.66
CA LYS A 241 -37.62 -2.07 -13.29
C LYS A 241 -36.75 -2.88 -12.33
N ASP A 242 -36.75 -4.20 -12.45
CA ASP A 242 -35.94 -5.07 -11.60
C ASP A 242 -34.44 -4.84 -11.82
N ALA A 243 -34.02 -4.73 -13.08
CA ALA A 243 -32.65 -4.42 -13.44
C ALA A 243 -32.19 -3.05 -12.93
N LEU A 244 -33.07 -2.05 -12.98
CA LEU A 244 -32.78 -0.72 -12.44
C LEU A 244 -32.64 -0.73 -10.92
N LYS A 245 -33.55 -1.41 -10.20
CA LYS A 245 -33.47 -1.57 -8.74
C LYS A 245 -32.19 -2.29 -8.31
N ALA A 246 -31.84 -3.40 -8.99
CA ALA A 246 -30.62 -4.14 -8.70
C ALA A 246 -29.37 -3.26 -8.91
N LYS A 247 -29.33 -2.50 -10.00
CA LYS A 247 -28.27 -1.51 -10.26
C LYS A 247 -28.17 -0.48 -9.13
N GLU A 248 -29.28 0.15 -8.74
CA GLU A 248 -29.30 1.18 -7.69
C GLU A 248 -28.80 0.63 -6.35
N LEU A 249 -29.22 -0.57 -5.96
CA LEU A 249 -28.80 -1.21 -4.71
C LEU A 249 -27.29 -1.51 -4.70
N ILE A 250 -26.77 -2.07 -5.78
CA ILE A 250 -25.33 -2.38 -5.90
C ILE A 250 -24.51 -1.09 -5.89
N MET A 251 -24.96 -0.06 -6.62
CA MET A 251 -24.29 1.24 -6.65
C MET A 251 -24.31 1.93 -5.29
N LYS A 252 -25.38 1.77 -4.50
CA LYS A 252 -25.45 2.28 -3.13
C LYS A 252 -24.41 1.61 -2.24
N ARG A 253 -24.33 0.27 -2.26
CA ARG A 253 -23.36 -0.51 -1.48
C ARG A 253 -21.91 -0.20 -1.85
N LEU A 254 -21.62 -0.03 -3.14
CA LEU A 254 -20.30 0.40 -3.62
C LEU A 254 -19.91 1.80 -3.14
N LYS A 255 -20.86 2.71 -2.93
CA LYS A 255 -20.58 4.08 -2.46
C LYS A 255 -20.44 4.17 -0.95
N GLU A 256 -21.21 3.37 -0.21
CA GLU A 256 -21.26 3.44 1.25
C GLU A 256 -20.09 2.67 1.89
N ASP A 257 -19.85 1.42 1.49
CA ASP A 257 -18.78 0.59 2.05
C ASP A 257 -18.39 -0.57 1.09
N PRO A 258 -17.41 -0.36 0.19
CA PRO A 258 -16.96 -1.37 -0.77
C PRO A 258 -16.45 -2.65 -0.12
N LEU A 259 -15.78 -2.54 1.02
CA LEU A 259 -15.14 -3.67 1.69
C LEU A 259 -16.19 -4.60 2.30
N SER A 260 -17.17 -4.06 3.02
CA SER A 260 -18.27 -4.89 3.54
C SER A 260 -19.21 -5.38 2.45
N PHE A 261 -19.22 -4.72 1.28
CA PHE A 261 -19.89 -5.27 0.10
C PHE A 261 -19.19 -6.52 -0.44
N GLY A 262 -17.89 -6.71 -0.17
CA GLY A 262 -17.10 -7.84 -0.63
C GLY A 262 -16.12 -7.49 -1.76
N VAL A 263 -15.93 -6.19 -2.05
CA VAL A 263 -14.88 -5.73 -2.96
C VAL A 263 -13.54 -5.88 -2.25
N SER A 264 -12.59 -6.56 -2.90
CA SER A 264 -11.25 -6.74 -2.37
C SER A 264 -10.36 -5.53 -2.69
N ASP A 265 -9.63 -5.04 -1.68
CA ASP A 265 -8.53 -4.06 -1.84
C ASP A 265 -7.35 -4.62 -2.68
N GLU A 266 -7.39 -5.90 -3.02
CA GLU A 266 -6.40 -6.55 -3.87
C GLU A 266 -6.73 -6.49 -5.36
N TRP A 267 -7.97 -6.14 -5.73
CA TRP A 267 -8.38 -6.08 -7.13
C TRP A 267 -7.85 -4.83 -7.83
N MET A 268 -7.31 -5.04 -9.03
CA MET A 268 -7.01 -3.95 -9.95
C MET A 268 -8.32 -3.47 -10.59
N ILE A 269 -8.80 -2.32 -10.15
CA ILE A 269 -10.08 -1.73 -10.60
C ILE A 269 -9.92 -0.99 -11.92
N GLU A 270 -8.72 -0.51 -12.23
CA GLU A 270 -8.44 0.19 -13.49
C GLU A 270 -8.81 -0.68 -14.70
N LEU A 271 -9.62 -0.11 -15.58
CA LEU A 271 -10.08 -0.75 -16.82
C LEU A 271 -10.85 -2.07 -16.63
N SER A 272 -11.30 -2.43 -15.41
CA SER A 272 -12.03 -3.68 -15.18
C SER A 272 -13.27 -3.81 -16.06
N ALA A 273 -13.97 -2.71 -16.37
CA ALA A 273 -15.13 -2.76 -17.27
C ALA A 273 -14.77 -3.25 -18.68
N SER A 274 -13.52 -3.09 -19.12
CA SER A 274 -13.03 -3.53 -20.42
C SER A 274 -12.43 -4.94 -20.39
N ASP A 275 -12.24 -5.52 -19.20
CA ASP A 275 -11.71 -6.87 -19.01
C ASP A 275 -12.72 -7.77 -18.27
N PRO A 276 -13.53 -8.56 -19.01
CA PRO A 276 -14.47 -9.53 -18.43
C PRO A 276 -13.81 -10.61 -17.56
N SER A 277 -12.50 -10.80 -17.67
CA SER A 277 -11.77 -11.78 -16.87
C SER A 277 -11.33 -11.23 -15.50
N SER A 278 -11.40 -9.90 -15.32
CA SER A 278 -11.04 -9.25 -14.06
C SER A 278 -11.97 -9.65 -12.91
N ASP A 279 -11.41 -9.78 -11.71
CA ASP A 279 -12.16 -10.20 -10.53
C ASP A 279 -13.28 -9.21 -10.17
N PHE A 280 -13.02 -7.92 -10.32
CA PHE A 280 -14.04 -6.89 -10.10
C PHE A 280 -15.20 -6.99 -11.11
N TYR A 281 -14.91 -7.28 -12.39
CA TYR A 281 -15.96 -7.51 -13.39
C TYR A 281 -16.83 -8.70 -13.03
N LYS A 282 -16.22 -9.83 -12.67
CA LYS A 282 -16.93 -11.05 -12.27
C LYS A 282 -17.80 -10.80 -11.04
N PHE A 283 -17.24 -10.20 -10.00
CA PHE A 283 -17.95 -9.89 -8.77
C PHE A 283 -19.18 -9.01 -8.99
N ILE A 284 -19.05 -7.92 -9.75
CA ILE A 284 -20.17 -7.02 -10.04
C ILE A 284 -21.23 -7.72 -10.90
N SER A 285 -20.80 -8.51 -11.89
CA SER A 285 -21.71 -9.27 -12.75
C SER A 285 -22.50 -10.32 -11.96
N GLU A 286 -21.81 -11.11 -11.13
CA GLU A 286 -22.42 -12.11 -10.24
C GLU A 286 -23.38 -11.46 -9.24
N SER A 287 -22.97 -10.35 -8.63
CA SER A 287 -23.83 -9.58 -7.72
C SER A 287 -25.10 -9.10 -8.41
N PHE A 288 -25.01 -8.63 -9.66
CA PHE A 288 -26.16 -8.19 -10.44
C PHE A 288 -27.13 -9.34 -10.73
N PHE A 289 -26.64 -10.48 -11.21
CA PHE A 289 -27.49 -11.64 -11.49
C PHE A 289 -28.10 -12.23 -10.23
N HIS A 290 -27.34 -12.30 -9.13
CA HIS A 290 -27.85 -12.74 -7.84
C HIS A 290 -28.99 -11.84 -7.36
N GLN A 291 -28.82 -10.51 -7.42
CA GLN A 291 -29.87 -9.58 -7.01
C GLN A 291 -31.13 -9.74 -7.86
N ILE A 292 -30.98 -9.90 -9.17
CA ILE A 292 -32.12 -10.03 -10.08
C ILE A 292 -32.86 -11.37 -9.92
N CYS A 293 -32.17 -12.46 -9.61
CA CYS A 293 -32.78 -13.77 -9.37
C CYS A 293 -33.50 -13.88 -8.02
N HIS A 294 -33.19 -13.00 -7.06
CA HIS A 294 -33.71 -13.05 -5.70
C HIS A 294 -34.56 -11.83 -5.29
N LEU A 295 -34.95 -10.98 -6.25
CA LEU A 295 -35.95 -9.93 -6.00
C LEU A 295 -37.30 -10.60 -5.69
N PRO A 296 -37.96 -10.28 -4.56
CA PRO A 296 -39.31 -10.74 -4.30
C PRO A 296 -40.24 -10.16 -5.38
N THR A 297 -40.90 -11.05 -6.11
CA THR A 297 -41.99 -10.75 -7.06
C THR A 297 -43.13 -10.01 -6.39
#